data_AF-A0A8T7AT42-F1
#
_entry.id   AF-A0A8T7AT42-F1
#
_cell.length_a   1.000
_cell.length_b   1.000
_cell.length_c   1.000
_cell.angle_alpha   90.00
_cell.angle_beta   90.00
_cell.angle_gamma   90.00
#
_symmetry.space_group_name_H-M   'P 1'
#
loop_
_entity.id
_entity.type
_entity.pdbx_description
1 polymer ?
#
loop_
_entity_poly.entity_id
_entity_poly.type
_entity_poly.pdbx_seq_one_letter_code
_entity_poly.pdbx_strand_id
1 'polypeptide(L)' 'MATKYYTRFLLQAHDDQDVDEYSGVVEVKSAPDAVLEPSQIEALLASSFDLESEQIQLLNWSPLH' A
#
# COMPACT_ATOMS: atom_id res chain seq x y z
N MET A 1 -19.09 -0.85 6.71
CA MET A 1 -18.39 -2.15 6.70
C MET A 1 -16.99 -1.87 6.19
N ALA A 2 -15.95 -2.30 6.90
CA ALA A 2 -14.57 -2.14 6.44
C ALA A 2 -14.23 -3.37 5.60
N THR A 3 -13.71 -3.15 4.39
CA THR A 3 -13.25 -4.25 3.52
C THR A 3 -11.76 -4.46 3.79
N LYS A 4 -11.39 -5.72 3.99
CA LYS A 4 -10.00 -6.13 4.16
C LYS A 4 -9.37 -6.28 2.79
N TYR A 5 -8.17 -5.75 2.61
CA TYR A 5 -7.40 -5.93 1.39
C TYR A 5 -6.06 -6.52 1.76
N TYR A 6 -5.65 -7.55 1.03
CA TYR A 6 -4.27 -7.98 1.03
C TYR A 6 -3.48 -7.01 0.15
N THR A 7 -2.40 -6.46 0.71
CA THR A 7 -1.48 -5.59 0.00
C THR A 7 -0.06 -6.15 0.11
N ARG A 8 0.68 -6.05 -0.98
CA ARG A 8 2.11 -6.33 -1.03
C ARG A 8 2.78 -5.18 -1.76
N PHE A 9 3.81 -4.61 -1.16
CA PHE A 9 4.53 -3.48 -1.69
C PHE A 9 6.02 -3.56 -1.35
N LEU A 10 6.82 -2.89 -2.16
CA LEU A 10 8.24 -2.71 -1.94
C LEU A 10 8.49 -1.32 -1.36
N LEU A 11 9.43 -1.25 -0.43
CA LEU A 11 9.93 -0.03 0.16
C LEU A 11 11.37 0.15 -0.30
N GLN A 12 11.63 1.25 -1.00
CA GLN A 12 12.96 1.60 -1.49
C GLN A 12 13.40 2.90 -0.84
N ALA A 13 14.12 2.80 0.28
CA ALA A 13 14.70 3.96 0.95
C ALA A 13 15.80 4.55 0.07
N HIS A 14 15.82 5.87 -0.10
CA HIS A 14 16.73 6.57 -1.02
C HIS A 14 18.23 6.38 -0.70
N ASP A 15 18.55 5.89 0.51
CA ASP A 15 19.92 5.72 1.02
C ASP A 15 20.38 4.25 1.08
N ASP A 16 19.46 3.29 0.94
CA ASP A 16 19.76 1.87 1.07
C ASP A 16 19.53 1.16 -0.27
N GLN A 17 20.53 0.39 -0.73
CA GLN A 17 20.38 -0.47 -1.91
C GLN A 17 19.45 -1.66 -1.63
N ASP A 18 19.05 -1.84 -0.37
CA ASP A 18 18.09 -2.86 0.03
C ASP A 18 16.66 -2.39 -0.25
N VAL A 19 15.96 -3.22 -1.04
CA VAL A 19 14.54 -3.07 -1.30
C VAL A 19 13.83 -4.00 -0.33
N ASP A 20 13.18 -3.43 0.66
CA ASP A 20 12.42 -4.22 1.63
C ASP A 20 11.05 -4.56 1.07
N GLU A 21 10.73 -5.86 1.07
CA GLU A 21 9.40 -6.32 0.67
C GLU A 21 8.47 -6.47 1.86
N TYR A 22 7.35 -5.76 1.82
CA TYR A 22 6.31 -5.83 2.84
C TYR A 22 5.03 -6.43 2.27
N SER A 23 4.44 -7.34 3.06
CA SER A 23 3.15 -7.96 2.76
C SER A 23 2.26 -7.87 3.99
N GLY A 24 1.02 -7.46 3.82
CA GLY A 24 0.10 -7.23 4.93
C GLY A 24 -1.36 -7.21 4.54
N VAL A 25 -2.21 -7.11 5.55
CA VAL A 25 -3.65 -6.91 5.38
C VAL A 25 -4.01 -5.53 5.91
N VAL A 26 -4.61 -4.72 5.06
CA VAL A 26 -5.08 -3.37 5.41
C VAL A 26 -6.61 -3.35 5.44
N GLU A 27 -7.15 -2.61 6.41
CA GLU A 27 -8.58 -2.37 6.54
C GLU A 27 -8.91 -1.00 5.99
N VAL A 28 -9.53 -0.95 4.82
CA VAL A 28 -9.93 0.30 4.21
C VAL A 28 -11.34 0.65 4.66
N LYS A 29 -11.47 1.76 5.40
CA LYS A 29 -12.75 2.34 5.81
C LYS A 29 -13.34 3.24 4.71
N SER A 30 -13.22 2.85 3.45
CA SER A 30 -13.81 3.57 2.32
C SER A 30 -15.21 3.06 2.03
N ALA A 31 -15.99 3.85 1.28
CA ALA A 31 -17.25 3.39 0.74
C ALA A 31 -17.05 2.07 -0.04
N PRO A 32 -17.98 1.11 0.04
CA PRO A 32 -17.81 -0.26 -0.48
C PRO A 32 -17.54 -0.37 -1.99
N ASP A 33 -17.66 0.73 -2.73
CA ASP A 33 -17.48 0.84 -4.19
C ASP A 33 -16.29 1.75 -4.59
N ALA A 34 -15.48 2.18 -3.62
CA ALA A 34 -14.31 3.00 -3.91
C ALA A 34 -13.23 2.13 -4.56
N VAL A 35 -13.13 2.20 -5.89
CA VAL A 35 -11.97 1.70 -6.64
C VAL A 35 -10.78 2.57 -6.24
N LEU A 36 -9.99 2.09 -5.29
CA LEU A 36 -8.72 2.72 -4.94
C LEU A 36 -7.72 2.43 -6.05
N GLU A 37 -7.19 3.48 -6.65
CA GLU A 37 -6.10 3.32 -7.62
C GLU A 37 -4.80 2.95 -6.91
N PRO A 38 -3.91 2.18 -7.57
CA PRO A 38 -2.60 1.82 -7.03
C PRO A 38 -1.84 3.01 -6.43
N SER A 39 -1.83 4.15 -7.12
CA SER A 39 -1.16 5.38 -6.70
C SER A 39 -1.73 5.97 -5.40
N GLN A 40 -3.03 5.82 -5.15
CA GLN A 40 -3.65 6.27 -3.90
C GLN A 40 -3.25 5.36 -2.74
N ILE A 41 -3.15 4.05 -2.99
CA ILE A 41 -2.70 3.08 -2.00
C ILE A 41 -1.22 3.33 -1.66
N GLU A 42 -0.37 3.54 -2.67
CA GLU A 42 1.03 3.92 -2.49
C GLU A 42 1.17 5.19 -1.66
N ALA A 43 0.40 6.25 -1.96
CA ALA A 43 0.40 7.48 -1.17
C ALA A 43 -0.08 7.28 0.28
N LEU A 44 -1.09 6.43 0.50
CA LEU A 44 -1.58 6.10 1.85
C LEU A 44 -0.55 5.30 2.65
N LEU A 45 0.10 4.32 2.01
CA LEU A 45 1.19 3.57 2.60
C LEU A 45 2.36 4.51 2.90
N ALA A 46 2.75 5.36 1.96
CA ALA A 46 3.88 6.27 2.09
C ALA A 46 3.68 7.23 3.25
N SER A 47 2.48 7.82 3.36
CA SER A 47 2.10 8.63 4.51
C SER A 47 2.07 7.86 5.84
N SER A 48 1.81 6.55 5.82
CA SER A 48 1.80 5.71 7.04
C SER A 48 3.21 5.33 7.50
N PHE A 49 4.15 5.23 6.55
CA PHE A 49 5.56 4.89 6.80
C PHE A 49 6.48 6.12 6.90
N ASP A 50 5.94 7.35 6.78
CA ASP A 50 6.69 8.62 6.73
C ASP A 50 7.69 8.68 5.55
N LEU A 51 7.24 8.20 4.39
CA LEU A 51 8.03 8.10 3.16
C LEU A 51 7.33 8.80 1.99
N GLU A 52 8.05 8.94 0.89
CA GLU A 52 7.49 9.47 -0.36
C GLU A 52 6.80 8.36 -1.16
N SER A 53 5.74 8.71 -1.91
CA SER A 53 5.03 7.74 -2.75
C SER A 53 5.92 7.11 -3.82
N GLU A 54 6.98 7.82 -4.26
CA GLU A 54 7.97 7.30 -5.21
C GLU A 54 8.89 6.24 -4.60
N GLN A 55 8.95 6.16 -3.26
CA GLN A 55 9.71 5.15 -2.51
C GLN A 55 8.87 3.91 -2.19
N ILE A 56 7.59 3.90 -2.57
CA ILE A 56 6.70 2.75 -2.41
C ILE A 56 6.24 2.28 -3.78
N GLN A 57 6.43 0.98 -4.01
CA GLN A 57 5.92 0.33 -5.21
C GLN A 57 4.90 -0.74 -4.83
N LEU A 58 3.64 -0.54 -5.20
CA LEU A 58 2.60 -1.53 -4.97
C LEU A 58 2.77 -2.69 -5.95
N LEU A 59 3.00 -3.90 -5.41
CA LEU A 59 3.12 -5.13 -6.19
C LEU A 59 1.78 -5.83 -6.36
N ASN A 60 1.00 -5.90 -5.27
CA ASN A 60 -0.28 -6.58 -5.29
C ASN A 60 -1.31 -5.88 -4.41
N TRP A 61 -2.54 -5.83 -4.92
CA TRP A 61 -3.71 -5.37 -4.20
C TRP A 61 -4.86 -6.30 -4.51
N SER A 62 -5.42 -6.93 -3.48
CA SER A 62 -6.54 -7.86 -3.66
C SER A 62 -7.53 -7.74 -2.52
N PRO A 63 -8.83 -7.57 -2.79
CA PRO A 63 -9.85 -7.65 -1.75
C PRO A 63 -9.85 -9.04 -1.12
N LEU A 64 -9.80 -9.08 0.21
CA LEU A 64 -10.05 -10.29 0.99
C LEU A 64 -11.56 -10.36 1.23
N HIS A 65 -12.18 -11.34 0.58
CA HIS A 65 -13.62 -11.52 0.49
C HIS A 65 -14.18 -12.42 1.59
#